data_AF-A0A8X7NMU0-F1
#
_entry.id   AF-A0A8X7NMU0-F1
#
_cell.length_a   1.000
_cell.length_b   1.000
_cell.length_c   1.000
_cell.angle_alpha   90.00
_cell.angle_beta   90.00
_cell.angle_gamma   90.00
#
_symmetry.space_group_name_H-M   'P 1'
#
loop_
_entity.id
_entity.type
_entity.pdbx_description
1 polymer ?
#
loop_
_entity_poly.entity_id
_entity_poly.type
_entity_poly.pdbx_seq_one_letter_code
_entity_poly.pdbx_strand_id
1 'polypeptide(L)'
;MYRVGFRNLLIIGTKTHPIAFAPIRSRFLPLTIARFKSNLPQSNSSNNGNKKDNEAQNGTLNDSQLPTNPNAGKQLPSKSEWENLKLHIPGEQVQTNTAKDRVPKFPLGKENVPTLLPRPGVPQVGKHYTFKQVINILKNKKQPELIYESEPHRLYFLMCFCLSIMFTIYACVLFEWAFWISRKEYDENEKEETNEALRNRDWALSLAMYLIPSITMFVAAAGAAIFPTKLVRRMWYLPGPKEYIKFTSHPLIPGRPTPVYTVPLENLSRRKTARVWTGKGFYGTSDKGFFFFVLREKISSMKSKSWVIDRKGFFWSDGRVFDYLFGKETLQEAEAGVPYDAQVGIINREVKKKKEKLKQQHGMFWRYKLMLGEMKSDVRKVGGYLTGGETKGGKNERKQLPRK
;
A
#
# COMPACT_ATOMS: atom_id res chain seq x y z
N MET A 1 39.10 15.56 -15.94
CA MET A 1 38.16 16.20 -16.89
C MET A 1 36.80 16.41 -16.21
N TYR A 2 35.92 17.25 -16.77
CA TYR A 2 34.58 17.58 -16.26
C TYR A 2 34.48 18.12 -14.83
N ARG A 3 34.98 19.35 -14.62
CA ARG A 3 34.35 20.28 -13.67
C ARG A 3 33.03 20.76 -14.29
N VAL A 4 31.90 20.67 -13.57
CA VAL A 4 30.66 21.38 -13.89
C VAL A 4 30.37 22.35 -12.75
N GLY A 5 30.66 23.63 -12.97
CA GLY A 5 30.54 24.65 -11.94
C GLY A 5 29.13 25.27 -11.90
N PHE A 6 28.44 25.18 -10.76
CA PHE A 6 27.28 26.01 -10.47
C PHE A 6 27.71 27.28 -9.72
N ARG A 7 28.17 28.28 -10.47
CA ARG A 7 28.34 29.66 -9.99
C ARG A 7 27.76 30.64 -11.01
N ASN A 8 26.51 31.01 -10.76
CA ASN A 8 25.88 32.30 -11.04
C ASN A 8 24.37 32.20 -10.72
N LEU A 9 23.64 33.26 -10.40
CA LEU A 9 23.95 34.53 -9.72
C LEU A 9 22.58 35.23 -9.56
N LEU A 10 22.17 35.59 -8.34
CA LEU A 10 21.25 36.72 -8.16
C LEU A 10 21.33 37.29 -6.74
N ILE A 11 21.95 38.46 -6.62
CA ILE A 11 21.84 39.33 -5.44
C ILE A 11 20.68 40.28 -5.72
N ILE A 12 19.69 40.35 -4.84
CA ILE A 12 18.72 41.45 -4.78
C ILE A 12 18.71 41.96 -3.34
N GLY A 13 18.86 43.29 -3.20
CA GLY A 13 19.04 43.95 -1.92
C GLY A 13 17.74 44.13 -1.12
N THR A 14 17.93 44.48 0.16
CA THR A 14 16.88 44.72 1.15
C THR A 14 16.04 45.97 0.87
N LYS A 15 14.73 45.90 1.18
CA LYS A 15 14.00 46.97 1.90
C LYS A 15 12.69 46.45 2.51
N THR A 16 12.16 47.20 3.48
CA THR A 16 11.10 46.78 4.41
C THR A 16 9.70 47.20 3.97
N HIS A 17 8.70 46.35 4.21
CA HIS A 17 7.50 46.60 5.04
C HIS A 17 6.48 45.43 4.90
N PRO A 18 5.66 45.13 5.92
CA PRO A 18 4.77 43.97 5.91
C PRO A 18 3.40 44.27 5.29
N ILE A 19 2.91 43.36 4.42
CA ILE A 19 1.52 43.35 3.96
C ILE A 19 0.99 41.91 4.05
N ALA A 20 -0.08 41.70 4.80
CA ALA A 20 -0.71 40.39 4.94
C ALA A 20 -1.81 40.19 3.89
N PHE A 21 -1.73 39.11 3.11
CA PHE A 21 -2.81 38.67 2.21
C PHE A 21 -3.05 37.15 2.27
N ALA A 22 -4.31 36.76 2.07
CA ALA A 22 -4.81 35.41 2.28
C ALA A 22 -4.35 34.40 1.19
N PRO A 23 -4.29 33.09 1.48
CA PRO A 23 -3.73 32.09 0.58
C PRO A 23 -4.63 31.82 -0.65
N ILE A 24 -4.23 32.36 -1.80
CA ILE A 24 -4.83 32.05 -3.11
C ILE A 24 -4.52 30.59 -3.47
N ARG A 25 -5.55 29.76 -3.64
CA ARG A 25 -5.42 28.36 -4.10
C ARG A 25 -5.06 28.29 -5.59
N SER A 26 -3.78 28.30 -5.92
CA SER A 26 -3.28 27.98 -7.26
C SER A 26 -3.60 26.52 -7.62
N ARG A 27 -4.53 26.33 -8.56
CA ARG A 27 -4.82 25.01 -9.14
C ARG A 27 -3.77 24.66 -10.19
N PHE A 28 -2.71 23.95 -9.80
CA PHE A 28 -1.77 23.40 -10.76
C PHE A 28 -2.46 22.41 -11.71
N LEU A 29 -2.36 22.69 -13.01
CA LEU A 29 -2.67 21.74 -14.08
C LEU A 29 -1.54 20.70 -14.15
N PRO A 30 -1.83 19.39 -14.20
CA PRO A 30 -0.82 18.39 -14.48
C PRO A 30 -0.38 18.50 -15.94
N LEU A 31 0.94 18.65 -16.19
CA LEU A 31 1.47 18.62 -17.55
C LEU A 31 1.21 17.26 -18.19
N THR A 32 0.90 17.27 -19.48
CA THR A 32 0.78 16.08 -20.31
C THR A 32 2.15 15.45 -20.57
N ILE A 33 2.47 14.37 -19.85
CA ILE A 33 3.64 13.53 -20.19
C ILE A 33 3.33 12.78 -21.49
N ALA A 34 4.15 13.01 -22.51
CA ALA A 34 4.06 12.29 -23.78
C ALA A 34 4.39 10.81 -23.58
N ARG A 35 3.56 9.91 -24.13
CA ARG A 35 3.69 8.46 -23.93
C ARG A 35 4.55 7.85 -25.03
N PHE A 36 5.79 7.50 -24.72
CA PHE A 36 6.64 6.72 -25.63
C PHE A 36 5.96 5.40 -26.04
N LYS A 37 6.02 5.07 -27.33
CA LYS A 37 5.61 3.75 -27.85
C LYS A 37 6.75 2.76 -27.65
N SER A 38 6.56 1.75 -26.81
CA SER A 38 7.36 0.53 -26.81
C SER A 38 6.67 -0.53 -27.69
N ASN A 39 7.14 -0.71 -28.93
CA ASN A 39 6.69 -1.82 -29.78
C ASN A 39 7.41 -3.10 -29.33
N LEU A 40 6.67 -4.06 -28.80
CA LEU A 40 7.10 -5.45 -28.59
C LEU A 40 5.94 -6.37 -29.02
N PRO A 41 6.21 -7.47 -29.75
CA PRO A 41 5.16 -8.25 -30.41
C PRO A 41 4.33 -9.08 -29.43
N GLN A 42 3.05 -9.29 -29.76
CA GLN A 42 2.16 -10.18 -29.04
C GLN A 42 2.35 -11.62 -29.53
N SER A 43 2.62 -12.55 -28.62
CA SER A 43 2.57 -13.99 -28.90
C SER A 43 1.11 -14.45 -29.02
N ASN A 44 0.60 -14.60 -30.23
CA ASN A 44 -0.73 -15.14 -30.47
C ASN A 44 -0.77 -16.64 -30.13
N SER A 45 -1.54 -17.01 -29.10
CA SER A 45 -1.99 -18.39 -28.91
C SER A 45 -3.44 -18.47 -29.38
N SER A 46 -3.62 -18.80 -30.66
CA SER A 46 -4.95 -19.00 -31.25
C SER A 46 -5.38 -20.44 -31.04
N ASN A 47 -6.58 -20.64 -30.51
CA ASN A 47 -7.19 -21.95 -30.33
C ASN A 47 -8.06 -22.26 -31.57
N ASN A 48 -7.75 -23.33 -32.30
CA ASN A 48 -8.65 -23.96 -33.27
C ASN A 48 -8.12 -25.36 -33.62
N GLY A 49 -9.01 -26.30 -33.95
CA GLY A 49 -8.66 -27.72 -34.08
C GLY A 49 -9.10 -28.38 -35.39
N ASN A 50 -8.83 -29.68 -35.45
CA ASN A 50 -9.34 -30.68 -36.40
C ASN A 50 -9.00 -30.49 -37.90
N LYS A 51 -8.00 -31.25 -38.36
CA LYS A 51 -8.31 -32.40 -39.22
C LYS A 51 -7.27 -33.52 -39.08
N LYS A 52 -7.61 -34.69 -39.64
CA LYS A 52 -6.77 -35.90 -39.68
C LYS A 52 -5.67 -35.76 -40.73
N ASP A 53 -4.63 -36.59 -40.65
CA ASP A 53 -4.44 -37.71 -41.59
C ASP A 53 -3.51 -38.76 -40.95
N ASN A 54 -3.31 -39.91 -41.60
CA ASN A 54 -2.68 -41.10 -41.01
C ASN A 54 -1.21 -41.24 -41.44
N GLU A 55 -0.37 -41.85 -40.60
CA GLU A 55 0.22 -43.18 -40.85
C GLU A 55 1.04 -43.67 -39.63
N ALA A 56 1.53 -44.91 -39.66
CA ALA A 56 2.00 -45.63 -38.47
C ALA A 56 3.51 -45.92 -38.48
N GLN A 57 4.10 -46.07 -37.28
CA GLN A 57 4.89 -47.26 -36.91
C GLN A 57 5.32 -47.29 -35.42
N ASN A 58 5.11 -48.47 -34.80
CA ASN A 58 5.86 -49.13 -33.72
C ASN A 58 6.41 -48.32 -32.51
N GLY A 59 5.93 -48.68 -31.29
CA GLY A 59 6.51 -48.18 -30.03
C GLY A 59 5.80 -48.69 -28.76
N THR A 60 5.86 -49.99 -28.48
CA THR A 60 5.21 -50.61 -27.30
C THR A 60 5.87 -50.21 -25.98
N LEU A 61 5.11 -49.65 -25.01
CA LEU A 61 5.52 -49.62 -23.59
C LEU A 61 4.35 -49.31 -22.60
N ASN A 62 3.79 -50.37 -22.01
CA ASN A 62 3.16 -50.48 -20.68
C ASN A 62 2.31 -49.31 -20.12
N ASP A 63 1.02 -49.31 -20.44
CA ASP A 63 0.00 -48.55 -19.70
C ASP A 63 -0.40 -49.32 -18.42
N SER A 64 0.22 -49.04 -17.27
CA SER A 64 -0.04 -49.79 -16.02
C SER A 64 0.38 -49.10 -14.71
N GLN A 65 -0.09 -47.88 -14.43
CA GLN A 65 -0.04 -47.33 -13.06
C GLN A 65 -1.10 -46.26 -12.72
N LEU A 66 -2.37 -46.59 -12.93
CA LEU A 66 -3.50 -45.90 -12.27
C LEU A 66 -3.70 -46.48 -10.86
N PRO A 67 -3.56 -45.69 -9.76
CA PRO A 67 -3.77 -46.18 -8.40
C PRO A 67 -5.27 -46.30 -8.08
N THR A 68 -5.86 -47.43 -8.46
CA THR A 68 -7.28 -47.75 -8.24
C THR A 68 -7.56 -48.16 -6.80
N ASN A 69 -8.06 -47.25 -5.95
CA ASN A 69 -8.95 -47.64 -4.85
C ASN A 69 -9.84 -46.49 -4.33
N PRO A 70 -11.15 -46.46 -4.67
CA PRO A 70 -12.11 -45.50 -4.11
C PRO A 70 -12.44 -45.71 -2.62
N ASN A 71 -12.19 -46.92 -2.09
CA ASN A 71 -12.63 -47.35 -0.75
C ASN A 71 -11.47 -47.51 0.25
N ALA A 72 -10.34 -46.85 0.03
CA ALA A 72 -9.38 -46.59 1.10
C ALA A 72 -9.99 -45.60 2.12
N GLY A 73 -10.72 -46.14 3.10
CA GLY A 73 -11.32 -45.36 4.19
C GLY A 73 -10.25 -44.48 4.85
N LYS A 74 -10.48 -43.17 4.88
CA LYS A 74 -9.47 -42.14 5.16
C LYS A 74 -8.69 -42.42 6.44
N GLN A 75 -7.52 -43.03 6.30
CA GLN A 75 -6.57 -43.20 7.39
C GLN A 75 -6.17 -41.80 7.88
N LEU A 76 -6.28 -41.58 9.18
CA LEU A 76 -5.79 -40.34 9.79
C LEU A 76 -4.27 -40.26 9.55
N PRO A 77 -3.72 -39.07 9.20
CA PRO A 77 -2.29 -38.93 9.00
C PRO A 77 -1.50 -39.50 10.18
N SER A 78 -0.38 -40.16 9.90
CA SER A 78 0.52 -40.62 10.95
C SER A 78 1.01 -39.45 11.79
N LYS A 79 1.46 -39.70 13.02
CA LYS A 79 1.82 -38.62 13.97
C LYS A 79 2.84 -37.64 13.38
N SER A 80 3.83 -38.13 12.64
CA SER A 80 4.85 -37.34 11.95
C SER A 80 4.29 -36.55 10.75
N GLU A 81 3.37 -37.11 9.97
CA GLU A 81 2.65 -36.36 8.91
C GLU A 81 1.78 -35.27 9.52
N TRP A 82 1.11 -35.53 10.64
CA TRP A 82 0.35 -34.51 11.39
C TRP A 82 1.24 -33.40 11.93
N GLU A 83 2.43 -33.71 12.45
CA GLU A 83 3.40 -32.71 12.91
C GLU A 83 3.94 -31.86 11.75
N ASN A 84 4.13 -32.44 10.57
CA ASN A 84 4.46 -31.68 9.35
C ASN A 84 3.28 -30.82 8.85
N LEU A 85 2.05 -31.34 8.84
CA LEU A 85 0.84 -30.61 8.43
C LEU A 85 0.59 -29.38 9.33
N LYS A 86 0.84 -29.49 10.64
CA LYS A 86 0.76 -28.37 11.60
C LYS A 86 1.71 -27.20 11.30
N LEU A 87 2.79 -27.42 10.53
CA LEU A 87 3.66 -26.33 10.06
C LEU A 87 2.99 -25.50 8.95
N HIS A 88 2.02 -26.08 8.25
CA HIS A 88 1.31 -25.49 7.11
C HIS A 88 -0.12 -25.05 7.44
N ILE A 89 -0.65 -25.35 8.64
CA ILE A 89 -1.98 -24.94 9.08
C ILE A 89 -1.91 -23.60 9.83
N PRO A 90 -2.59 -22.54 9.35
CA PRO A 90 -2.61 -21.23 10.00
C PRO A 90 -3.10 -21.27 11.45
N GLY A 91 -2.30 -20.71 12.36
CA GLY A 91 -2.55 -20.62 13.79
C GLY A 91 -1.93 -21.73 14.63
N GLU A 92 -1.67 -22.91 14.07
CA GLU A 92 -1.25 -24.11 14.83
C GLU A 92 0.27 -24.19 15.05
N GLN A 93 1.07 -23.66 14.13
CA GLN A 93 2.54 -23.61 14.29
C GLN A 93 2.93 -22.79 15.53
N VAL A 94 3.92 -23.24 16.31
CA VAL A 94 4.52 -22.46 17.40
C VAL A 94 5.48 -21.42 16.81
N GLN A 95 5.30 -20.14 17.15
CA GLN A 95 6.20 -19.07 16.69
C GLN A 95 7.53 -19.06 17.45
N THR A 96 8.52 -19.79 16.92
CA THR A 96 9.91 -19.69 17.36
C THR A 96 10.58 -18.37 16.94
N ASN A 97 11.66 -17.99 17.64
CA ASN A 97 12.44 -16.76 17.42
C ASN A 97 13.96 -17.05 17.29
N THR A 98 14.34 -18.29 17.01
CA THR A 98 15.73 -18.75 16.96
C THR A 98 16.49 -18.05 15.85
N ALA A 99 17.82 -17.91 15.96
CA ALA A 99 18.64 -17.45 14.83
C ALA A 99 18.42 -18.32 13.56
N LYS A 100 18.28 -19.65 13.74
CA LYS A 100 17.94 -20.62 12.70
C LYS A 100 16.62 -20.31 11.96
N ASP A 101 15.68 -19.59 12.59
CA ASP A 101 14.39 -19.24 11.98
C ASP A 101 14.44 -17.99 11.09
N ARG A 102 15.56 -17.24 11.15
CA ARG A 102 15.80 -16.03 10.33
C ARG A 102 16.64 -16.29 9.09
N VAL A 103 17.47 -17.34 9.11
CA VAL A 103 18.32 -17.74 7.97
C VAL A 103 17.47 -18.54 6.97
N PRO A 104 17.43 -18.17 5.67
CA PRO A 104 16.69 -18.94 4.67
C PRO A 104 17.35 -20.28 4.38
N LYS A 105 16.52 -21.30 4.14
CA LYS A 105 17.01 -22.62 3.71
C LYS A 105 17.28 -22.60 2.21
N PHE A 106 18.40 -23.18 1.79
CA PHE A 106 18.68 -23.41 0.37
C PHE A 106 17.95 -24.68 -0.13
N PRO A 107 17.46 -24.71 -1.38
CA PRO A 107 17.47 -23.63 -2.36
C PRO A 107 16.39 -22.56 -2.11
N LEU A 108 16.79 -21.28 -2.21
CA LEU A 108 15.96 -20.12 -1.84
C LEU A 108 14.61 -20.03 -2.56
N GLY A 109 14.48 -20.63 -3.75
CA GLY A 109 13.22 -20.65 -4.51
C GLY A 109 12.05 -21.30 -3.75
N LYS A 110 12.32 -22.22 -2.81
CA LYS A 110 11.28 -22.85 -1.99
C LYS A 110 10.68 -21.90 -0.94
N GLU A 111 11.45 -20.94 -0.44
CA GLU A 111 11.01 -19.91 0.53
C GLU A 111 10.17 -18.79 -0.14
N ASN A 112 9.97 -18.84 -1.47
CA ASN A 112 9.20 -17.85 -2.23
C ASN A 112 7.76 -18.30 -2.55
N VAL A 113 7.46 -19.60 -2.39
CA VAL A 113 6.17 -20.22 -2.68
C VAL A 113 5.32 -20.19 -1.40
N PRO A 114 4.03 -19.79 -1.45
CA PRO A 114 3.15 -19.89 -0.28
C PRO A 114 2.95 -21.37 0.10
N THR A 115 3.13 -21.68 1.38
CA THR A 115 3.04 -23.03 1.95
C THR A 115 1.87 -23.19 2.93
N LEU A 116 1.28 -22.07 3.39
CA LEU A 116 0.13 -22.05 4.29
C LEU A 116 -1.15 -22.49 3.57
N LEU A 117 -1.70 -23.61 4.03
CA LEU A 117 -2.95 -24.18 3.55
C LEU A 117 -4.17 -23.35 3.98
N PRO A 118 -5.28 -23.37 3.21
CA PRO A 118 -6.53 -22.76 3.64
C PRO A 118 -7.06 -23.47 4.89
N ARG A 119 -7.13 -22.74 6.01
CA ARG A 119 -7.60 -23.25 7.29
C ARG A 119 -9.05 -23.77 7.15
N PRO A 120 -9.35 -25.04 7.49
CA PRO A 120 -10.70 -25.58 7.39
C PRO A 120 -11.67 -24.84 8.32
N GLY A 121 -12.93 -24.70 7.88
CA GLY A 121 -13.97 -23.98 8.62
C GLY A 121 -13.94 -22.45 8.51
N VAL A 122 -12.97 -21.86 7.79
CA VAL A 122 -13.02 -20.44 7.41
C VAL A 122 -14.00 -20.27 6.24
N PRO A 123 -15.04 -19.42 6.35
CA PRO A 123 -15.97 -19.21 5.25
C PRO A 123 -15.26 -18.47 4.10
N GLN A 124 -15.59 -18.82 2.86
CA GLN A 124 -15.04 -18.19 1.66
C GLN A 124 -16.16 -17.52 0.85
N VAL A 125 -15.88 -16.32 0.33
CA VAL A 125 -16.82 -15.60 -0.56
C VAL A 125 -16.92 -16.33 -1.89
N GLY A 126 -18.13 -16.79 -2.26
CA GLY A 126 -18.33 -17.60 -3.46
C GLY A 126 -19.70 -18.26 -3.47
N LYS A 127 -19.79 -19.49 -4.00
CA LYS A 127 -21.06 -20.22 -4.19
C LYS A 127 -21.83 -20.46 -2.88
N HIS A 128 -21.17 -20.47 -1.72
CA HIS A 128 -21.76 -20.82 -0.43
C HIS A 128 -22.01 -19.62 0.50
N TYR A 129 -21.24 -18.53 0.38
CA TYR A 129 -21.38 -17.35 1.23
C TYR A 129 -21.20 -16.05 0.44
N THR A 130 -22.09 -15.09 0.66
CA THR A 130 -21.96 -13.70 0.21
C THR A 130 -20.96 -12.93 1.09
N PHE A 131 -20.40 -11.82 0.61
CA PHE A 131 -19.48 -11.00 1.41
C PHE A 131 -20.14 -10.46 2.67
N LYS A 132 -21.43 -10.09 2.59
CA LYS A 132 -22.24 -9.67 3.74
C LYS A 132 -22.33 -10.76 4.83
N GLN A 133 -22.55 -12.02 4.45
CA GLN A 133 -22.57 -13.13 5.40
C GLN A 133 -21.20 -13.37 6.04
N VAL A 134 -20.12 -13.31 5.26
CA VAL A 134 -18.74 -13.44 5.76
C VAL A 134 -18.41 -12.37 6.81
N ILE A 135 -18.71 -11.09 6.54
CA ILE A 135 -18.47 -10.00 7.51
C ILE A 135 -19.35 -10.16 8.78
N ASN A 136 -20.61 -10.57 8.63
CA ASN A 136 -21.48 -10.86 9.78
C ASN A 136 -20.95 -12.01 10.63
N ILE A 137 -20.44 -13.09 10.01
CA ILE A 137 -19.82 -14.22 10.72
C ILE A 137 -18.60 -13.73 11.52
N LEU A 138 -17.74 -12.88 10.94
CA LEU A 138 -16.56 -12.35 11.63
C LEU A 138 -16.93 -11.53 12.87
N LYS A 139 -17.85 -10.57 12.72
CA LYS A 139 -18.29 -9.69 13.81
C LYS A 139 -19.03 -10.44 14.93
N ASN A 140 -19.74 -11.51 14.60
CA ASN A 140 -20.51 -12.31 15.55
C ASN A 140 -19.69 -13.41 16.24
N LYS A 141 -18.39 -13.56 15.98
CA LYS A 141 -17.54 -14.48 16.75
C LYS A 141 -17.44 -14.00 18.20
N LYS A 142 -17.41 -14.95 19.14
CA LYS A 142 -17.21 -14.69 20.58
C LYS A 142 -15.75 -14.90 21.04
N GLN A 143 -14.92 -15.51 20.20
CA GLN A 143 -13.52 -15.83 20.48
C GLN A 143 -12.61 -15.06 19.51
N PRO A 144 -11.35 -14.75 19.88
CA PRO A 144 -10.39 -14.12 18.97
C PRO A 144 -10.12 -14.99 17.74
N GLU A 145 -10.30 -14.42 16.55
CA GLU A 145 -10.16 -15.12 15.28
C GLU A 145 -8.83 -14.77 14.61
N LEU A 146 -8.06 -15.77 14.16
CA LEU A 146 -6.89 -15.53 13.32
C LEU A 146 -7.35 -15.00 11.96
N ILE A 147 -7.11 -13.71 11.70
CA ILE A 147 -7.42 -13.12 10.39
C ILE A 147 -6.27 -13.22 9.40
N TYR A 148 -5.01 -13.21 9.86
CA TYR A 148 -3.83 -13.25 9.00
C TYR A 148 -2.68 -14.04 9.63
N GLU A 149 -1.94 -14.76 8.80
CA GLU A 149 -0.63 -15.30 9.13
C GLU A 149 0.33 -15.19 7.95
N SER A 150 1.57 -14.75 8.20
CA SER A 150 2.63 -14.68 7.19
C SER A 150 3.36 -16.01 7.03
N GLU A 151 3.88 -16.27 5.83
CA GLU A 151 4.96 -17.23 5.63
C GLU A 151 6.22 -16.88 6.47
N PRO A 152 7.16 -17.83 6.66
CA PRO A 152 8.47 -17.55 7.26
C PRO A 152 9.24 -16.47 6.49
N HIS A 153 9.36 -15.28 7.06
CA HIS A 153 9.99 -14.10 6.45
C HIS A 153 11.53 -14.19 6.21
N ARG A 154 12.12 -15.40 6.14
CA ARG A 154 13.58 -15.65 6.09
C ARG A 154 14.29 -14.92 4.95
N LEU A 155 13.69 -14.91 3.75
CA LEU A 155 14.28 -14.22 2.60
C LEU A 155 14.33 -12.69 2.83
N TYR A 156 13.33 -12.11 3.49
CA TYR A 156 13.34 -10.70 3.87
C TYR A 156 14.43 -10.38 4.89
N PHE A 157 14.68 -11.26 5.87
CA PHE A 157 15.80 -11.09 6.81
C PHE A 157 17.16 -11.05 6.11
N LEU A 158 17.42 -11.97 5.17
CA LEU A 158 18.66 -11.97 4.39
C LEU A 158 18.81 -10.68 3.58
N MET A 159 17.77 -10.26 2.87
CA MET A 159 17.80 -9.01 2.09
C MET A 159 18.03 -7.78 2.97
N CYS A 160 17.36 -7.67 4.13
CA CYS A 160 17.58 -6.59 5.09
C CYS A 160 19.00 -6.57 5.65
N PHE A 161 19.59 -7.75 5.93
CA PHE A 161 20.96 -7.87 6.43
C PHE A 161 21.99 -7.41 5.38
N CYS A 162 21.88 -7.92 4.14
CA CYS A 162 22.77 -7.51 3.04
C CYS A 162 22.66 -6.00 2.74
N LEU A 163 21.44 -5.45 2.68
CA LEU A 163 21.23 -4.02 2.49
C LEU A 163 21.80 -3.19 3.65
N SER A 164 21.62 -3.63 4.90
CA SER A 164 22.18 -2.94 6.06
C SER A 164 23.71 -2.87 6.02
N ILE A 165 24.38 -3.97 5.66
CA ILE A 165 25.84 -4.00 5.50
C ILE A 165 26.27 -3.07 4.35
N MET A 166 25.65 -3.21 3.18
CA MET A 166 25.96 -2.41 2.00
C MET A 166 25.84 -0.91 2.28
N PHE A 167 24.73 -0.47 2.87
CA PHE A 167 24.54 0.95 3.24
C PHE A 167 25.52 1.40 4.32
N THR A 168 25.91 0.54 5.27
CA THR A 168 26.93 0.88 6.28
C THR A 168 28.30 1.12 5.65
N ILE A 169 28.73 0.26 4.72
CA ILE A 169 30.01 0.42 4.01
C ILE A 169 30.02 1.73 3.21
N TYR A 170 28.96 2.00 2.43
CA TYR A 170 28.84 3.28 1.71
C TYR A 170 28.76 4.49 2.64
N ALA A 171 28.12 4.38 3.81
CA ALA A 171 28.06 5.46 4.79
C ALA A 171 29.45 5.81 5.35
N CYS A 172 30.27 4.79 5.67
CA CYS A 172 31.66 4.98 6.13
C CYS A 172 32.55 5.61 5.05
N VAL A 173 32.50 5.12 3.81
CA VAL A 173 33.29 5.69 2.70
C VAL A 173 32.89 7.15 2.43
N LEU A 174 31.59 7.47 2.47
CA LEU A 174 31.11 8.85 2.33
C LEU A 174 31.44 9.73 3.54
N PHE A 175 31.59 9.14 4.75
CA PHE A 175 32.01 9.85 5.96
C PHE A 175 33.48 10.27 5.85
N GLU A 176 34.36 9.33 5.54
CA GLU A 176 35.79 9.56 5.31
C GLU A 176 36.00 10.60 4.20
N TRP A 177 35.30 10.45 3.07
CA TRP A 177 35.36 11.42 1.97
C TRP A 177 34.89 12.82 2.39
N ALA A 178 33.83 12.94 3.20
CA ALA A 178 33.33 14.23 3.69
C ALA A 178 34.33 14.94 4.61
N PHE A 179 35.03 14.20 5.47
CA PHE A 179 36.11 14.74 6.29
C PHE A 179 37.32 15.13 5.44
N TRP A 180 37.71 14.31 4.47
CA TRP A 180 38.83 14.60 3.57
C TRP A 180 38.58 15.84 2.71
N ILE A 181 37.43 15.95 2.04
CA ILE A 181 37.15 17.09 1.15
C ILE A 181 36.96 18.39 1.93
N SER A 182 36.28 18.38 3.09
CA SER A 182 36.13 19.59 3.91
C SER A 182 37.45 20.03 4.51
N ARG A 183 38.29 19.10 5.01
CA ARG A 183 39.64 19.44 5.49
C ARG A 183 40.50 20.03 4.36
N LYS A 184 40.44 19.42 3.18
CA LYS A 184 41.10 19.95 1.99
C LYS A 184 40.64 21.37 1.63
N GLU A 185 39.34 21.65 1.67
CA GLU A 185 38.82 23.01 1.46
C GLU A 185 39.31 24.02 2.52
N TYR A 186 39.45 23.59 3.78
CA TYR A 186 40.00 24.44 4.84
C TYR A 186 41.47 24.79 4.61
N ASP A 187 42.26 23.80 4.18
CA ASP A 187 43.70 23.95 3.91
C ASP A 187 43.99 24.70 2.58
N GLU A 188 43.06 24.70 1.61
CA GLU A 188 43.15 25.45 0.35
C GLU A 188 42.47 26.85 0.39
N ASN A 189 41.93 27.31 1.53
CA ASN A 189 41.17 28.58 1.61
C ASN A 189 42.05 29.82 1.91
N GLU A 190 42.83 30.24 0.93
CA GLU A 190 43.67 31.46 0.92
C GLU A 190 42.92 32.75 1.36
N LYS A 191 41.59 32.78 1.24
CA LYS A 191 40.78 34.00 1.40
C LYS A 191 40.45 34.36 2.85
N GLU A 192 40.64 33.43 3.78
CA GLU A 192 40.29 33.60 5.18
C GLU A 192 41.47 33.29 6.13
N GLU A 193 42.70 33.24 5.61
CA GLU A 193 43.92 33.05 6.41
C GLU A 193 44.06 34.07 7.54
N THR A 194 43.64 35.31 7.31
CA THR A 194 43.69 36.39 8.29
C THR A 194 42.59 36.33 9.36
N ASN A 195 41.66 35.36 9.28
CA ASN A 195 40.57 35.22 10.24
C ASN A 195 40.15 33.75 10.43
N GLU A 196 40.87 33.07 11.32
CA GLU A 196 40.62 31.66 11.66
C GLU A 196 39.19 31.38 12.13
N ALA A 197 38.52 32.35 12.78
CA ALA A 197 37.15 32.17 13.26
C ALA A 197 36.13 32.07 12.11
N LEU A 198 36.37 32.78 11.00
CA LEU A 198 35.60 32.60 9.77
C LEU A 198 35.96 31.27 9.08
N ARG A 199 37.26 31.00 8.89
CA ARG A 199 37.75 29.78 8.23
C ARG A 199 37.25 28.51 8.93
N ASN A 200 37.22 28.49 10.27
CA ASN A 200 36.69 27.40 11.08
C ASN A 200 35.16 27.24 10.96
N ARG A 201 34.41 28.35 10.84
CA ARG A 201 32.95 28.34 10.63
C ARG A 201 32.62 27.77 9.25
N ASP A 202 33.31 28.19 8.21
CA ASP A 202 33.00 27.78 6.83
C ASP A 202 33.44 26.34 6.58
N TRP A 203 34.53 25.87 7.20
CA TRP A 203 34.83 24.44 7.28
C TRP A 203 33.72 23.63 7.96
N ALA A 204 33.19 24.08 9.09
CA ALA A 204 32.10 23.39 9.78
C ALA A 204 30.82 23.33 8.93
N LEU A 205 30.56 24.36 8.11
CA LEU A 205 29.46 24.39 7.15
C LEU A 205 29.70 23.44 5.96
N SER A 206 30.89 23.43 5.35
CA SER A 206 31.26 22.46 4.31
C SER A 206 31.18 21.03 4.83
N LEU A 207 31.76 20.73 5.99
CA LEU A 207 31.68 19.41 6.63
C LEU A 207 30.23 18.99 6.88
N ALA A 208 29.39 19.87 7.43
CA ALA A 208 27.97 19.60 7.64
C ALA A 208 27.24 19.29 6.32
N MET A 209 27.53 20.01 5.24
CA MET A 209 26.97 19.77 3.91
C MET A 209 27.43 18.41 3.33
N TYR A 210 28.73 18.12 3.38
CA TYR A 210 29.29 16.88 2.84
C TYR A 210 28.94 15.63 3.65
N LEU A 211 28.56 15.77 4.93
CA LEU A 211 28.06 14.65 5.75
C LEU A 211 26.62 14.24 5.41
N ILE A 212 25.79 15.07 4.74
CA ILE A 212 24.38 14.74 4.45
C ILE A 212 24.21 13.40 3.72
N PRO A 213 24.98 13.05 2.67
CA PRO A 213 24.90 11.74 2.02
C PRO A 213 25.30 10.58 2.94
N SER A 214 26.35 10.74 3.76
CA SER A 214 26.79 9.71 4.72
C SER A 214 25.72 9.46 5.79
N ILE A 215 25.18 10.52 6.40
CA ILE A 215 24.07 10.44 7.38
C ILE A 215 22.85 9.76 6.75
N THR A 216 22.53 10.09 5.48
CA THR A 216 21.42 9.46 4.75
C THR A 216 21.64 7.95 4.59
N MET A 217 22.87 7.50 4.30
CA MET A 217 23.21 6.08 4.19
C MET A 217 23.20 5.38 5.56
N PHE A 218 23.68 6.01 6.65
CA PHE A 218 23.53 5.47 8.00
C PHE A 218 22.07 5.31 8.42
N VAL A 219 21.21 6.28 8.09
CA VAL A 219 19.75 6.20 8.33
C VAL A 219 19.12 5.09 7.49
N ALA A 220 19.57 4.87 6.25
CA ALA A 220 19.13 3.75 5.42
C ALA A 220 19.56 2.38 5.98
N ALA A 221 20.81 2.27 6.48
CA ALA A 221 21.32 1.07 7.13
C ALA A 221 20.52 0.73 8.41
N ALA A 222 20.35 1.70 9.31
CA ALA A 222 19.54 1.53 10.51
C ALA A 222 18.07 1.20 10.16
N GLY A 223 17.52 1.83 9.11
CA GLY A 223 16.21 1.52 8.57
C GLY A 223 16.07 0.06 8.11
N ALA A 224 17.07 -0.46 7.39
CA ALA A 224 17.11 -1.86 6.95
C ALA A 224 17.25 -2.85 8.12
N ALA A 225 18.11 -2.56 9.10
CA ALA A 225 18.26 -3.37 10.32
C ALA A 225 17.00 -3.43 11.19
N ILE A 226 16.26 -2.32 11.29
CA ILE A 226 15.03 -2.22 12.10
C ILE A 226 13.80 -2.72 11.33
N PHE A 227 13.82 -2.76 9.99
CA PHE A 227 12.68 -3.13 9.14
C PHE A 227 11.96 -4.42 9.57
N PRO A 228 12.63 -5.53 9.96
CA PRO A 228 11.94 -6.75 10.36
C PRO A 228 11.02 -6.59 11.59
N THR A 229 11.24 -5.59 12.46
CA THR A 229 10.34 -5.33 13.59
C THR A 229 8.99 -4.74 13.15
N LYS A 230 8.89 -4.27 11.89
CA LYS A 230 7.66 -3.77 11.26
C LYS A 230 6.88 -4.86 10.52
N LEU A 231 7.52 -6.00 10.22
CA LEU A 231 6.90 -7.14 9.54
C LEU A 231 5.97 -7.88 10.50
N VAL A 232 4.70 -7.99 10.12
CA VAL A 232 3.64 -8.63 10.91
C VAL A 232 3.61 -10.14 10.63
N ARG A 233 3.66 -10.95 11.68
CA ARG A 233 3.66 -12.42 11.60
C ARG A 233 2.27 -13.06 11.66
N ARG A 234 1.43 -12.59 12.59
CA ARG A 234 0.03 -13.00 12.76
C ARG A 234 -0.79 -11.79 13.15
N MET A 235 -2.04 -11.74 12.72
CA MET A 235 -3.06 -10.80 13.21
C MET A 235 -4.31 -11.57 13.63
N TRP A 236 -4.82 -11.21 14.80
CA TRP A 236 -6.04 -11.73 15.39
C TRP A 236 -7.05 -10.61 15.50
N TYR A 237 -8.28 -10.86 15.05
CA TYR A 237 -9.43 -10.01 15.28
C TYR A 237 -10.02 -10.34 16.66
N LEU A 238 -10.12 -9.34 17.52
CA LEU A 238 -10.73 -9.45 18.85
C LEU A 238 -12.13 -8.81 18.78
N PRO A 239 -13.20 -9.63 18.70
CA PRO A 239 -14.56 -9.14 18.71
C PRO A 239 -14.95 -8.63 20.11
N GLY A 240 -15.83 -7.63 20.17
CA GLY A 240 -16.30 -7.03 21.41
C GLY A 240 -17.00 -5.68 21.18
N PRO A 241 -17.40 -4.96 22.25
CA PRO A 241 -18.06 -3.65 22.16
C PRO A 241 -17.23 -2.57 21.47
N LYS A 242 -15.90 -2.75 21.42
CA LYS A 242 -14.97 -2.06 20.55
C LYS A 242 -14.11 -3.12 19.86
N GLU A 243 -13.91 -2.99 18.55
CA GLU A 243 -13.17 -3.96 17.74
C GLU A 243 -11.66 -3.69 17.87
N TYR A 244 -10.88 -4.71 18.25
CA TYR A 244 -9.42 -4.63 18.38
C TYR A 244 -8.72 -5.60 17.43
N ILE A 245 -7.51 -5.25 17.01
CA ILE A 245 -6.59 -6.15 16.30
C ILE A 245 -5.39 -6.39 17.20
N LYS A 246 -5.14 -7.67 17.54
CA LYS A 246 -3.94 -8.12 18.25
C LYS A 246 -2.98 -8.73 17.25
N PHE A 247 -1.78 -8.20 17.12
CA PHE A 247 -0.80 -8.69 16.15
C PHE A 247 0.60 -8.85 16.74
N THR A 248 1.35 -9.76 16.13
CA THR A 248 2.73 -10.09 16.51
C THR A 248 3.69 -9.64 15.41
N SER A 249 4.82 -9.02 15.76
CA SER A 249 5.92 -8.78 14.81
C SER A 249 7.20 -9.50 15.25
N HIS A 250 8.26 -9.44 14.46
CA HIS A 250 9.54 -10.04 14.88
C HIS A 250 10.23 -9.16 15.96
N PRO A 251 10.82 -9.76 17.02
CA PRO A 251 11.69 -9.01 17.92
C PRO A 251 12.96 -8.55 17.17
N LEU A 252 13.56 -7.43 17.59
CA LEU A 252 14.79 -6.93 16.96
C LEU A 252 15.92 -7.98 17.07
N ILE A 253 16.22 -8.40 18.29
CA ILE A 253 17.25 -9.39 18.62
C ILE A 253 16.62 -10.82 18.56
N PRO A 254 17.28 -11.83 17.98
CA PRO A 254 16.82 -13.23 18.05
C PRO A 254 16.77 -13.75 19.49
N GLY A 255 16.01 -14.82 19.73
CA GLY A 255 15.84 -15.44 21.06
C GLY A 255 14.97 -14.66 22.06
N ARG A 256 14.76 -13.35 21.87
CA ARG A 256 13.80 -12.56 22.67
C ARG A 256 12.34 -13.02 22.42
N PRO A 257 11.43 -12.81 23.38
CA PRO A 257 10.00 -13.11 23.19
C PRO A 257 9.39 -12.27 22.07
N THR A 258 8.36 -12.81 21.41
CA THR A 258 7.69 -12.13 20.29
C THR A 258 6.91 -10.91 20.79
N PRO A 259 7.17 -9.69 20.30
CA PRO A 259 6.42 -8.50 20.70
C PRO A 259 4.96 -8.59 20.21
N VAL A 260 4.04 -8.41 21.15
CA VAL A 260 2.59 -8.43 20.93
C VAL A 260 2.06 -7.00 21.05
N TYR A 261 1.29 -6.56 20.05
CA TYR A 261 0.60 -5.27 20.05
C TYR A 261 -0.90 -5.51 19.99
N THR A 262 -1.69 -4.71 20.71
CA THR A 262 -3.16 -4.71 20.62
C THR A 262 -3.62 -3.29 20.35
N VAL A 263 -4.26 -3.08 19.21
CA VAL A 263 -4.57 -1.75 18.67
C VAL A 263 -6.06 -1.69 18.32
N PRO A 264 -6.80 -0.61 18.66
CA PRO A 264 -8.18 -0.43 18.21
C PRO A 264 -8.25 -0.43 16.68
N LEU A 265 -9.23 -1.13 16.11
CA LEU A 265 -9.43 -1.17 14.64
C LEU A 265 -9.61 0.25 14.07
N GLU A 266 -10.25 1.14 14.83
CA GLU A 266 -10.41 2.56 14.51
C GLU A 266 -9.09 3.29 14.26
N ASN A 267 -8.00 2.91 14.93
CA ASN A 267 -6.69 3.55 14.79
C ASN A 267 -5.85 2.95 13.66
N LEU A 268 -6.24 1.79 13.11
CA LEU A 268 -5.60 1.19 11.95
C LEU A 268 -6.24 1.69 10.66
N SER A 269 -5.40 1.96 9.65
CA SER A 269 -5.85 2.46 8.36
C SER A 269 -4.92 2.03 7.22
N ARG A 270 -5.51 1.71 6.07
CA ARG A 270 -4.81 1.44 4.82
C ARG A 270 -4.78 2.69 3.95
N ARG A 271 -3.72 2.89 3.16
CA ARG A 271 -3.71 3.94 2.12
C ARG A 271 -4.75 3.56 1.06
N LYS A 272 -5.74 4.43 0.79
CA LYS A 272 -6.84 4.16 -0.16
C LYS A 272 -6.38 3.57 -1.51
N THR A 273 -5.34 4.14 -2.11
CA THR A 273 -4.76 3.71 -3.40
C THR A 273 -4.10 2.32 -3.37
N ALA A 274 -3.73 1.80 -2.20
CA ALA A 274 -3.05 0.52 -2.03
C ALA A 274 -4.04 -0.52 -1.49
N ARG A 275 -4.93 -1.03 -2.36
CA ARG A 275 -5.95 -2.04 -2.01
C ARG A 275 -5.31 -3.42 -1.76
N VAL A 276 -5.85 -4.21 -0.83
CA VAL A 276 -5.36 -5.57 -0.53
C VAL A 276 -5.83 -6.54 -1.60
N TRP A 277 -7.13 -6.52 -1.94
CA TRP A 277 -7.70 -7.30 -3.02
C TRP A 277 -7.17 -6.87 -4.39
N THR A 278 -6.77 -7.87 -5.18
CA THR A 278 -6.28 -7.80 -6.56
C THR A 278 -6.99 -8.78 -7.50
N GLY A 279 -7.76 -9.73 -6.95
CA GLY A 279 -8.38 -10.82 -7.69
C GLY A 279 -7.42 -11.91 -8.17
N LYS A 280 -6.21 -12.03 -7.59
CA LYS A 280 -5.19 -13.00 -8.00
C LYS A 280 -4.64 -13.81 -6.82
N GLY A 281 -4.32 -15.08 -7.06
CA GLY A 281 -3.93 -16.02 -6.00
C GLY A 281 -5.11 -16.46 -5.14
N PHE A 282 -4.90 -17.42 -4.24
CA PHE A 282 -5.97 -18.13 -3.53
C PHE A 282 -6.92 -17.19 -2.76
N TYR A 283 -6.38 -16.25 -1.98
CA TYR A 283 -7.16 -15.25 -1.23
C TYR A 283 -7.43 -13.95 -2.02
N GLY A 284 -7.08 -13.93 -3.31
CA GLY A 284 -7.16 -12.76 -4.18
C GLY A 284 -6.26 -11.58 -3.78
N THR A 285 -5.22 -11.81 -2.98
CA THR A 285 -4.30 -10.78 -2.42
C THR A 285 -2.99 -10.62 -3.19
N SER A 286 -2.65 -11.57 -4.06
CA SER A 286 -1.33 -11.66 -4.70
C SER A 286 -1.16 -10.59 -5.77
N ASP A 287 0.02 -9.98 -5.85
CA ASP A 287 0.36 -9.07 -6.95
C ASP A 287 1.75 -9.36 -7.52
N LYS A 288 1.97 -8.93 -8.77
CA LYS A 288 3.26 -9.02 -9.46
C LYS A 288 4.19 -7.83 -9.16
N GLY A 289 3.65 -6.66 -8.80
CA GLY A 289 4.43 -5.45 -8.55
C GLY A 289 4.77 -5.23 -7.07
N PHE A 290 3.84 -5.55 -6.16
CA PHE A 290 4.03 -5.36 -4.72
C PHE A 290 3.86 -6.67 -3.95
N PHE A 291 4.89 -7.08 -3.21
CA PHE A 291 4.82 -8.26 -2.33
C PHE A 291 4.14 -7.97 -0.98
N PHE A 292 4.00 -6.70 -0.60
CA PHE A 292 3.44 -6.29 0.69
C PHE A 292 2.38 -5.20 0.55
N PHE A 293 1.67 -4.95 1.63
CA PHE A 293 0.93 -3.70 1.86
C PHE A 293 1.27 -3.12 3.24
N VAL A 294 0.91 -1.86 3.45
CA VAL A 294 1.26 -1.12 4.67
C VAL A 294 -0.01 -0.62 5.36
N LEU A 295 -0.18 -1.01 6.63
CA LEU A 295 -1.13 -0.39 7.54
C LEU A 295 -0.45 0.73 8.31
N ARG A 296 -1.20 1.80 8.58
CA ARG A 296 -0.80 2.92 9.43
C ARG A 296 -1.67 2.92 10.69
N GLU A 297 -1.01 2.73 11.81
CA GLU A 297 -1.54 2.96 13.15
C GLU A 297 -1.42 4.45 13.50
N LYS A 298 -2.54 5.09 13.84
CA LYS A 298 -2.56 6.44 14.41
C LYS A 298 -2.44 6.34 15.94
N ILE A 299 -1.27 6.73 16.46
CA ILE A 299 -1.00 6.75 17.91
C ILE A 299 -1.37 8.10 18.52
N SER A 300 -1.14 9.18 17.76
CA SER A 300 -1.52 10.56 18.12
C SER A 300 -1.79 11.35 16.83
N SER A 301 -2.10 12.65 16.94
CA SER A 301 -2.30 13.53 15.77
C SER A 301 -1.05 13.60 14.88
N MET A 302 0.14 13.68 15.49
CA MET A 302 1.43 13.80 14.80
C MET A 302 2.24 12.49 14.73
N LYS A 303 1.94 11.49 15.58
CA LYS A 303 2.69 10.23 15.64
C LYS A 303 1.89 9.08 15.03
N SER A 304 2.44 8.46 13.98
CA SER A 304 1.90 7.26 13.35
C SER A 304 2.97 6.18 13.18
N LYS A 305 2.56 4.91 13.17
CA LYS A 305 3.45 3.74 13.06
C LYS A 305 3.02 2.91 11.86
N SER A 306 3.97 2.64 10.96
CA SER A 306 3.76 1.81 9.78
C SER A 306 4.03 0.34 10.11
N TRP A 307 3.11 -0.53 9.70
CA TRP A 307 3.17 -1.98 9.81
C TRP A 307 3.12 -2.60 8.42
N VAL A 308 4.01 -3.56 8.16
CA VAL A 308 4.20 -4.17 6.84
C VAL A 308 3.69 -5.61 6.87
N ILE A 309 2.85 -5.97 5.91
CA ILE A 309 2.18 -7.26 5.83
C ILE A 309 2.44 -7.87 4.46
N ASP A 310 2.95 -9.11 4.43
CA ASP A 310 3.21 -9.87 3.20
C ASP A 310 1.89 -10.39 2.59
N ARG A 311 1.71 -10.21 1.28
CA ARG A 311 0.56 -10.66 0.50
C ARG A 311 0.54 -12.18 0.24
N LYS A 312 1.64 -12.88 0.49
CA LYS A 312 1.77 -14.34 0.30
C LYS A 312 1.25 -15.17 1.48
N GLY A 313 0.96 -14.55 2.62
CA GLY A 313 0.44 -15.25 3.80
C GLY A 313 -0.98 -15.81 3.64
N PHE A 314 -1.44 -16.51 4.67
CA PHE A 314 -2.86 -16.82 4.89
C PHE A 314 -3.66 -15.54 5.16
N PHE A 315 -4.80 -15.40 4.48
CA PHE A 315 -5.81 -14.38 4.75
C PHE A 315 -7.15 -15.05 5.04
N TRP A 316 -7.84 -14.58 6.07
CA TRP A 316 -9.15 -15.09 6.44
C TRP A 316 -10.21 -14.68 5.43
N SER A 317 -10.90 -15.68 4.88
CA SER A 317 -11.76 -15.62 3.70
C SER A 317 -11.05 -15.10 2.44
N ASP A 318 -10.78 -13.79 2.38
CA ASP A 318 -10.65 -13.01 1.15
C ASP A 318 -10.01 -11.64 1.44
N GLY A 319 -9.14 -11.15 0.54
CA GLY A 319 -8.51 -9.83 0.67
C GLY A 319 -9.49 -8.66 0.85
N ARG A 320 -10.72 -8.76 0.34
CA ARG A 320 -11.79 -7.75 0.51
C ARG A 320 -12.19 -7.55 1.97
N VAL A 321 -12.03 -8.56 2.84
CA VAL A 321 -12.26 -8.41 4.28
C VAL A 321 -11.27 -7.39 4.88
N PHE A 322 -10.03 -7.37 4.40
CA PHE A 322 -8.99 -6.44 4.83
C PHE A 322 -9.23 -5.04 4.29
N ASP A 323 -9.83 -4.94 3.10
CA ASP A 323 -10.22 -3.66 2.52
C ASP A 323 -11.42 -3.03 3.22
N TYR A 324 -12.39 -3.84 3.66
CA TYR A 324 -13.44 -3.41 4.58
C TYR A 324 -12.86 -2.96 5.95
N LEU A 325 -12.13 -3.86 6.64
CA LEU A 325 -11.61 -3.60 8.00
C LEU A 325 -10.64 -2.41 8.05
N PHE A 326 -9.66 -2.34 7.13
CA PHE A 326 -8.57 -1.38 7.20
C PHE A 326 -8.65 -0.26 6.16
N GLY A 327 -9.28 -0.48 5.01
CA GLY A 327 -9.60 0.58 4.06
C GLY A 327 -10.77 1.46 4.56
N LYS A 328 -11.61 0.92 5.44
CA LYS A 328 -12.87 1.53 5.91
C LYS A 328 -13.81 1.85 4.73
N GLU A 329 -13.76 0.96 3.74
CA GLU A 329 -14.56 1.01 2.52
C GLU A 329 -15.98 0.51 2.81
N THR A 330 -16.96 0.97 2.02
CA THR A 330 -18.33 0.48 2.21
C THR A 330 -18.44 -1.01 1.84
N LEU A 331 -19.43 -1.72 2.39
CA LEU A 331 -19.61 -3.16 2.12
C LEU A 331 -19.68 -3.46 0.61
N GLN A 332 -20.40 -2.62 -0.14
CA GLN A 332 -20.55 -2.70 -1.59
C GLN A 332 -19.23 -2.39 -2.33
N GLU A 333 -18.50 -1.35 -1.90
CA GLU A 333 -17.22 -0.94 -2.48
C GLU A 333 -16.15 -2.02 -2.32
N ALA A 334 -16.10 -2.66 -1.14
CA ALA A 334 -15.21 -3.78 -0.84
C ALA A 334 -15.63 -5.05 -1.63
N GLU A 335 -16.92 -5.42 -1.60
CA GLU A 335 -17.45 -6.59 -2.34
C GLU A 335 -17.15 -6.51 -3.85
N ALA A 336 -17.33 -5.34 -4.45
CA ALA A 336 -17.13 -5.09 -5.87
C ALA A 336 -15.66 -5.21 -6.34
N GLY A 337 -14.67 -5.16 -5.44
CA GLY A 337 -13.26 -5.45 -5.73
C GLY A 337 -12.53 -4.49 -6.70
N VAL A 338 -13.22 -3.60 -7.42
CA VAL A 338 -12.65 -2.71 -8.45
C VAL A 338 -11.45 -1.88 -7.96
N PRO A 339 -10.23 -2.07 -8.51
CA PRO A 339 -9.05 -1.32 -8.07
C PRO A 339 -9.15 0.17 -8.43
N TYR A 340 -8.47 1.03 -7.67
CA TYR A 340 -8.60 2.49 -7.75
C TYR A 340 -8.46 3.05 -9.19
N ASP A 341 -7.47 2.59 -9.95
CA ASP A 341 -7.24 3.06 -11.32
C ASP A 341 -8.38 2.66 -12.28
N ALA A 342 -9.05 1.53 -12.03
CA ALA A 342 -10.24 1.11 -12.76
C ALA A 342 -11.47 1.93 -12.35
N GLN A 343 -11.62 2.31 -11.06
CA GLN A 343 -12.66 3.25 -10.62
C GLN A 343 -12.49 4.61 -11.32
N VAL A 344 -11.28 5.17 -11.30
CA VAL A 344 -10.93 6.41 -12.01
C VAL A 344 -11.14 6.27 -13.52
N GLY A 345 -10.81 5.11 -14.09
CA GLY A 345 -11.08 4.78 -15.49
C GLY A 345 -12.57 4.77 -15.85
N ILE A 346 -13.43 4.20 -14.99
CA ILE A 346 -14.90 4.20 -15.16
C ILE A 346 -15.44 5.62 -15.06
N ILE A 347 -15.07 6.38 -14.01
CA ILE A 347 -15.47 7.78 -13.82
C ILE A 347 -15.08 8.63 -15.03
N ASN A 348 -13.85 8.48 -15.55
CA ASN A 348 -13.40 9.20 -16.75
C ASN A 348 -14.18 8.80 -18.01
N ARG A 349 -14.54 7.51 -18.18
CA ARG A 349 -15.39 7.04 -19.28
C ARG A 349 -16.81 7.61 -19.17
N GLU A 350 -17.39 7.65 -17.98
CA GLU A 350 -18.69 8.27 -17.74
C GLU A 350 -18.68 9.78 -17.98
N VAL A 351 -17.67 10.49 -17.48
CA VAL A 351 -17.49 11.92 -17.71
C VAL A 351 -17.30 12.21 -19.20
N LYS A 352 -16.62 11.32 -19.95
CA LYS A 352 -16.55 11.41 -21.43
C LYS A 352 -17.92 11.22 -22.07
N LYS A 353 -18.65 10.14 -21.74
CA LYS A 353 -20.02 9.88 -22.23
C LYS A 353 -21.00 11.02 -21.91
N LYS A 354 -20.92 11.60 -20.70
CA LYS A 354 -21.73 12.77 -20.28
C LYS A 354 -21.38 14.01 -21.11
N LYS A 355 -20.08 14.29 -21.34
CA LYS A 355 -19.62 15.37 -22.25
C LYS A 355 -20.04 15.14 -23.71
N GLU A 356 -20.07 13.90 -24.17
CA GLU A 356 -20.49 13.52 -25.53
C GLU A 356 -22.02 13.72 -25.70
N LYS A 357 -22.83 13.28 -24.74
CA LYS A 357 -24.28 13.56 -24.72
C LYS A 357 -24.57 15.06 -24.67
N LEU A 358 -23.87 15.84 -23.85
CA LEU A 358 -24.05 17.29 -23.78
C LEU A 358 -23.64 18.01 -25.08
N LYS A 359 -22.59 17.54 -25.76
CA LYS A 359 -22.24 18.00 -27.11
C LYS A 359 -23.34 17.68 -28.15
N GLN A 360 -23.98 16.52 -28.06
CA GLN A 360 -25.10 16.16 -28.93
C GLN A 360 -26.34 17.02 -28.65
N GLN A 361 -26.67 17.25 -27.37
CA GLN A 361 -27.87 17.99 -26.95
C GLN A 361 -27.75 19.51 -27.12
N HIS A 362 -26.54 20.08 -27.08
CA HIS A 362 -26.32 21.53 -27.05
C HIS A 362 -25.24 22.04 -28.03
N GLY A 363 -24.72 21.17 -28.91
CA GLY A 363 -23.76 21.52 -29.96
C GLY A 363 -22.35 21.86 -29.45
N MET A 364 -21.56 22.48 -30.31
CA MET A 364 -20.17 22.89 -30.00
C MET A 364 -20.09 23.83 -28.78
N PHE A 365 -21.06 24.73 -28.64
CA PHE A 365 -21.13 25.73 -27.56
C PHE A 365 -21.85 25.25 -26.28
N TRP A 366 -22.00 23.92 -26.09
CA TRP A 366 -22.71 23.32 -24.95
C TRP A 366 -22.36 23.91 -23.57
N ARG A 367 -21.09 24.28 -23.34
CA ARG A 367 -20.64 24.91 -22.10
C ARG A 367 -21.29 26.27 -21.86
N TYR A 368 -21.28 27.14 -22.87
CA TYR A 368 -21.90 28.47 -22.79
C TYR A 368 -23.43 28.36 -22.68
N LYS A 369 -24.04 27.41 -23.41
CA LYS A 369 -25.49 27.17 -23.35
C LYS A 369 -25.95 26.68 -21.98
N LEU A 370 -25.17 25.83 -21.30
CA LEU A 370 -25.41 25.46 -19.90
C LEU A 370 -25.23 26.65 -18.96
N MET A 371 -24.10 27.36 -19.03
CA MET A 371 -23.80 28.50 -18.15
C MET A 371 -24.87 29.60 -18.22
N LEU A 372 -25.32 29.96 -19.43
CA LEU A 372 -26.42 30.91 -19.63
C LEU A 372 -27.77 30.35 -19.15
N GLY A 373 -27.99 29.04 -19.24
CA GLY A 373 -29.18 28.36 -18.72
C GLY A 373 -29.23 28.38 -17.19
N GLU A 374 -28.12 28.06 -16.53
CA GLU A 374 -27.95 28.10 -15.08
C GLU A 374 -28.16 29.53 -14.56
N MET A 375 -27.44 30.52 -15.12
CA MET A 375 -27.62 31.94 -14.78
C MET A 375 -29.07 32.42 -14.98
N LYS A 376 -29.72 32.06 -16.09
CA LYS A 376 -31.14 32.41 -16.32
C LYS A 376 -32.08 31.71 -15.35
N SER A 377 -31.74 30.51 -14.86
CA SER A 377 -32.51 29.80 -13.85
C SER A 377 -32.36 30.44 -12.47
N ASP A 378 -31.16 30.89 -12.10
CA ASP A 378 -30.90 31.50 -10.78
C ASP A 378 -31.40 32.94 -10.71
N VAL A 379 -31.26 33.72 -11.79
CA VAL A 379 -31.93 35.03 -11.92
C VAL A 379 -33.45 34.88 -11.87
N ARG A 380 -34.03 33.79 -12.40
CA ARG A 380 -35.47 33.50 -12.24
C ARG A 380 -35.86 33.06 -10.83
N LYS A 381 -35.02 32.32 -10.10
CA LYS A 381 -35.27 32.00 -8.67
C LYS A 381 -35.23 33.26 -7.82
N VAL A 382 -34.18 34.06 -7.94
CA VAL A 382 -34.03 35.35 -7.22
C VAL A 382 -35.17 36.30 -7.60
N GLY A 383 -35.49 36.42 -8.89
CA GLY A 383 -36.65 37.18 -9.36
C GLY A 383 -37.97 36.70 -8.77
N GLY A 384 -38.20 35.38 -8.68
CA GLY A 384 -39.39 34.79 -8.06
C GLY A 384 -39.51 35.02 -6.55
N TYR A 385 -38.38 35.07 -5.84
CA TYR A 385 -38.35 35.50 -4.42
C TYR A 385 -38.66 36.99 -4.25
N LEU A 386 -38.44 37.82 -5.28
CA LEU A 386 -38.75 39.25 -5.27
C LEU A 386 -40.18 39.55 -5.75
N THR A 387 -40.69 38.85 -6.77
CA THR A 387 -42.08 39.02 -7.27
C THR A 387 -43.13 38.24 -6.50
N GLY A 388 -42.74 37.38 -5.55
CA GLY A 388 -43.64 36.85 -4.52
C GLY A 388 -43.98 37.87 -3.42
N GLY A 389 -43.44 39.10 -3.49
CA GLY A 389 -43.48 40.10 -2.42
C GLY A 389 -44.65 41.09 -2.41
N GLU A 390 -45.56 41.05 -3.38
CA GLU A 390 -46.74 41.95 -3.48
C GLU A 390 -47.82 41.23 -4.32
N THR A 391 -49.09 41.04 -3.92
CA THR A 391 -49.89 41.68 -2.87
C THR A 391 -50.91 40.73 -2.22
N LYS A 392 -51.12 40.85 -0.90
CA LYS A 392 -52.42 40.99 -0.20
C LYS A 392 -52.21 40.88 1.31
N GLY A 393 -52.66 41.88 2.06
CA GLY A 393 -52.49 41.94 3.52
C GLY A 393 -53.61 41.27 4.32
N GLY A 394 -53.37 41.09 5.62
CA GLY A 394 -54.44 41.07 6.62
C GLY A 394 -54.94 39.71 7.10
N LYS A 395 -54.12 38.97 7.87
CA LYS A 395 -54.50 38.51 9.22
C LYS A 395 -53.30 37.99 10.03
N ASN A 396 -53.40 38.11 11.36
CA ASN A 396 -52.35 37.72 12.30
C ASN A 396 -52.27 36.20 12.48
N GLU A 397 -51.06 35.63 12.39
CA GLU A 397 -50.62 34.58 13.32
C GLU A 397 -49.14 34.80 13.69
N ARG A 398 -48.85 34.83 14.99
CA ARG A 398 -47.47 34.76 15.52
C ARG A 398 -47.10 33.30 15.72
N LYS A 399 -46.11 32.78 14.99
CA LYS A 399 -45.43 31.52 15.32
C LYS A 399 -43.92 31.79 15.48
N GLN A 400 -43.36 31.23 16.56
CA GLN A 400 -42.07 31.64 17.12
C GLN A 400 -40.91 30.86 16.48
N LEU A 401 -39.72 31.46 16.46
CA LEU A 401 -38.48 30.72 16.21
C LEU A 401 -38.16 29.82 17.43
N PRO A 402 -37.70 28.58 17.22
CA PRO A 402 -37.21 27.74 18.32
C PRO A 402 -35.95 28.37 18.94
N ARG A 403 -35.79 28.22 20.27
CA ARG A 403 -34.60 28.69 21.00
C ARG A 403 -33.44 27.71 20.86
N LYS A 404 -32.25 28.27 20.59
CA LYS A 404 -30.88 27.74 20.80
C LYS A 404 -30.69 26.23 20.69
#